data_AF-A0A814YBF4-F1
#
_entry.id   AF-A0A814YBF4-F1
#
_cell.length_a   1.000
_cell.length_b   1.000
_cell.length_c   1.000
_cell.angle_alpha   90.00
_cell.angle_beta   90.00
_cell.angle_gamma   90.00
#
_symmetry.space_group_name_H-M   'P 1'
#
loop_
_entity.id
_entity.type
_entity.pdbx_description
1 polymer ?
#
loop_
_entity_poly.entity_id
_entity_poly.type
_entity_poly.pdbx_seq_one_letter_code
_entity_poly.pdbx_strand_id
1 'polypeptide(L)'
;MKSIVLVYLLFITVAHSHSACDEISFITRIGWAAREPTSITNLTSKPLSFFVIHHAEDPPSCYDDESCIERVKEIQIFHQNTQGWVDIGYHFLVGENGKVYEGRGWDRQAAHSPGWNNDAYGICFIGNFNISSPNEKALKAAHSWIKCGIERRYVTKDFYVITHRQSQRPGYTTCHSASDEISFVTRIGWGAREPTSITNLTSKPLSFFVVHHAEDPPSCYDDESCIERVKEIQIFHQNTQGWVDIGYRFLVGENGICFIGNFNTSSPNEKALKAAHSWIKCGIERRYVTKDFYVITHRQSQRPGYTTW
;
A
#
# COMPACT_ATOMS: atom_id res chain seq x y z
N MET A 1 30.70 53.12 -47.51
CA MET A 1 30.43 51.95 -46.67
C MET A 1 29.04 52.09 -46.09
N LYS A 2 28.07 51.24 -46.49
CA LYS A 2 26.72 51.22 -45.91
C LYS A 2 26.68 50.06 -44.92
N SER A 3 26.63 50.37 -43.62
CA SER A 3 26.50 49.34 -42.58
C SER A 3 25.07 48.80 -42.57
N ILE A 4 24.94 47.50 -42.81
CA ILE A 4 23.69 46.76 -42.69
C ILE A 4 23.58 46.32 -41.22
N VAL A 5 22.56 46.80 -40.51
CA VAL A 5 22.22 46.34 -39.16
C VAL A 5 21.30 45.14 -39.31
N LEU A 6 21.79 43.93 -39.03
CA LEU A 6 20.96 42.73 -38.93
C LEU A 6 20.25 42.74 -37.57
N VAL A 7 18.92 42.87 -37.59
CA VAL A 7 18.07 42.66 -36.41
C VAL A 7 17.66 41.19 -36.39
N TYR A 8 18.22 40.42 -35.45
CA TYR A 8 17.80 39.05 -35.19
C TYR A 8 16.54 39.07 -34.30
N LEU A 9 15.39 38.73 -34.88
CA LEU A 9 14.17 38.45 -34.12
C LEU A 9 14.29 37.06 -33.48
N LEU A 10 14.44 37.04 -32.16
CA LEU A 10 14.44 35.81 -31.37
C LEU A 10 12.99 35.30 -31.25
N PHE A 11 12.62 34.30 -32.03
CA PHE A 11 11.35 33.60 -31.85
C PHE A 11 11.46 32.70 -30.61
N ILE A 12 10.88 33.14 -29.49
CA ILE A 12 10.73 32.31 -28.28
C ILE A 12 9.61 31.30 -28.59
N THR A 13 9.98 30.06 -28.88
CA THR A 13 9.04 28.95 -28.91
C THR A 13 8.65 28.60 -27.49
N VAL A 14 7.43 28.96 -27.08
CA VAL A 14 6.85 28.49 -25.80
C VAL A 14 6.49 27.02 -25.98
N ALA A 15 7.33 26.12 -25.47
CA ALA A 15 7.01 24.71 -25.35
C ALA A 15 5.80 24.58 -24.40
N HIS A 16 4.62 24.27 -24.96
CA HIS A 16 3.45 23.94 -24.17
C HIS A 16 3.68 22.57 -23.53
N SER A 17 3.78 22.53 -22.21
CA SER A 17 3.74 21.26 -21.47
C SER A 17 2.35 20.65 -21.66
N HIS A 18 2.27 19.56 -22.42
CA HIS A 18 1.05 18.75 -22.53
C HIS A 18 0.71 18.19 -21.14
N SER A 19 -0.50 18.42 -20.63
CA SER A 19 -0.91 17.82 -19.36
C SER A 19 -1.11 16.32 -19.56
N ALA A 20 -0.65 15.49 -18.61
CA ALA A 20 -0.94 14.07 -18.65
C ALA A 20 -2.46 13.78 -18.58
N CYS A 21 -3.26 14.74 -18.10
CA CYS A 21 -4.71 14.65 -18.10
C CYS A 21 -5.32 14.75 -19.51
N ASP A 22 -4.67 15.42 -20.45
CA ASP A 22 -5.18 15.62 -21.82
C ASP A 22 -5.11 14.33 -22.66
N GLU A 23 -4.25 13.39 -22.28
CA GLU A 23 -4.07 12.10 -22.97
C GLU A 23 -5.12 11.05 -22.58
N ILE A 24 -6.06 11.37 -21.69
CA ILE A 24 -6.94 10.40 -21.06
C ILE A 24 -8.34 10.50 -21.65
N SER A 25 -8.80 9.39 -22.22
CA SER A 25 -10.22 9.21 -22.50
C SER A 25 -10.98 8.80 -21.23
N PHE A 26 -11.43 9.80 -20.48
CA PHE A 26 -12.13 9.63 -19.20
C PHE A 26 -13.65 9.67 -19.38
N ILE A 27 -14.36 8.65 -18.88
CA ILE A 27 -15.81 8.55 -18.89
C ILE A 27 -16.32 8.74 -17.46
N THR A 28 -17.02 9.85 -17.24
CA THR A 28 -17.60 10.19 -15.93
C THR A 28 -18.76 9.25 -15.58
N ARG A 29 -19.18 9.27 -14.31
CA ARG A 29 -20.40 8.58 -13.85
C ARG A 29 -21.62 8.89 -14.72
N ILE A 30 -21.80 10.15 -15.10
CA ILE A 30 -22.88 10.57 -16.00
C ILE A 30 -22.69 9.94 -17.39
N GLY A 31 -21.45 9.93 -17.91
CA GLY A 31 -21.13 9.41 -19.24
C GLY A 31 -21.44 7.93 -19.45
N TRP A 32 -21.30 7.10 -18.41
CA TRP A 32 -21.71 5.68 -18.48
C TRP A 32 -23.08 5.41 -17.83
N ALA A 33 -23.83 6.46 -17.50
CA ALA A 33 -25.17 6.38 -16.89
C ALA A 33 -25.20 5.61 -15.56
N ALA A 34 -24.27 5.94 -14.65
CA ALA A 34 -24.18 5.37 -13.32
C ALA A 34 -25.45 5.56 -12.51
N ARG A 35 -25.85 4.52 -11.77
CA ARG A 35 -26.82 4.66 -10.68
C ARG A 35 -26.20 5.48 -9.54
N GLU A 36 -27.02 6.20 -8.80
CA GLU A 36 -26.58 6.92 -7.60
C GLU A 36 -26.14 5.93 -6.49
N PRO A 37 -25.11 6.28 -5.70
CA PRO A 37 -24.74 5.50 -4.53
C PRO A 37 -25.83 5.62 -3.45
N THR A 38 -26.06 4.55 -2.68
CA THR A 38 -27.07 4.58 -1.60
C THR A 38 -26.61 5.38 -0.38
N SER A 39 -25.30 5.54 -0.21
CA SER A 39 -24.67 6.46 0.74
C SER A 39 -23.26 6.83 0.29
N ILE A 40 -22.72 7.92 0.85
CA ILE A 40 -21.38 8.41 0.51
C ILE A 40 -20.54 8.52 1.79
N THR A 41 -19.38 7.87 1.76
CA THR A 41 -18.30 8.07 2.73
C THR A 41 -17.11 8.69 2.01
N ASN A 42 -16.58 9.79 2.54
CA ASN A 42 -15.44 10.48 1.95
C ASN A 42 -14.11 9.84 2.37
N LEU A 43 -13.12 9.87 1.48
CA LEU A 43 -11.74 9.53 1.82
C LEU A 43 -11.17 10.54 2.81
N THR A 44 -10.49 10.02 3.84
CA THR A 44 -9.86 10.86 4.87
C THR A 44 -8.34 10.89 4.79
N SER A 45 -7.69 9.92 4.12
CA SER A 45 -6.22 9.80 4.05
C SER A 45 -5.56 10.54 2.87
N LYS A 46 -6.26 11.45 2.17
CA LYS A 46 -5.74 12.11 0.95
C LYS A 46 -4.56 13.07 1.23
N PRO A 47 -3.60 13.25 0.30
CA PRO A 47 -3.44 12.49 -0.95
C PRO A 47 -2.95 11.06 -0.68
N LEU A 48 -3.35 10.10 -1.51
CA LEU A 48 -2.97 8.70 -1.34
C LEU A 48 -1.65 8.39 -2.07
N SER A 49 -0.87 7.45 -1.54
CA SER A 49 0.38 6.99 -2.15
C SER A 49 0.29 5.56 -2.70
N PHE A 50 -0.89 4.93 -2.70
CA PHE A 50 -1.05 3.55 -3.15
C PHE A 50 -2.13 3.38 -4.21
N PHE A 51 -1.87 2.47 -5.13
CA PHE A 51 -2.86 1.85 -6.00
C PHE A 51 -2.94 0.36 -5.72
N VAL A 52 -4.16 -0.16 -5.55
CA VAL A 52 -4.45 -1.59 -5.59
C VAL A 52 -5.07 -1.89 -6.96
N ILE A 53 -4.37 -2.70 -7.75
CA ILE A 53 -4.80 -3.15 -9.06
C ILE A 53 -5.63 -4.43 -8.92
N HIS A 54 -6.79 -4.41 -9.58
CA HIS A 54 -7.75 -5.51 -9.68
C HIS A 54 -7.96 -5.89 -11.14
N HIS A 55 -8.53 -7.07 -11.32
CA HIS A 55 -9.31 -7.39 -12.50
C HIS A 55 -10.70 -7.82 -12.07
N ALA A 56 -11.69 -7.70 -12.96
CA ALA A 56 -13.08 -7.98 -12.61
C ALA A 56 -13.35 -9.48 -12.41
N GLU A 57 -12.58 -10.35 -13.09
CA GLU A 57 -12.84 -11.79 -13.28
C GLU A 57 -14.09 -12.07 -14.12
N ASP A 58 -15.22 -11.48 -13.73
CA ASP A 58 -16.49 -11.39 -14.46
C ASP A 58 -17.05 -9.96 -14.26
N PRO A 59 -17.53 -9.26 -15.30
CA PRO A 59 -17.73 -9.69 -16.69
C PRO A 59 -16.45 -9.85 -17.51
N PRO A 60 -16.53 -10.47 -18.71
CA PRO A 60 -15.39 -10.56 -19.63
C PRO A 60 -14.92 -9.18 -20.11
N SER A 61 -13.73 -9.15 -20.69
CA SER A 61 -13.13 -7.93 -21.26
C SER A 61 -14.03 -7.30 -22.33
N CYS A 62 -13.91 -5.98 -22.49
CA CYS A 62 -14.68 -5.16 -23.41
C CYS A 62 -13.76 -4.30 -24.28
N TYR A 63 -14.03 -4.20 -25.59
CA TYR A 63 -13.08 -3.64 -26.56
C TYR A 63 -13.58 -2.39 -27.29
N ASP A 64 -14.87 -2.10 -27.15
CA ASP A 64 -15.54 -0.93 -27.71
C ASP A 64 -16.31 -0.18 -26.60
N ASP A 65 -16.76 1.03 -26.92
CA ASP A 65 -17.37 1.93 -25.93
C ASP A 65 -18.70 1.39 -25.38
N GLU A 66 -19.52 0.78 -26.24
CA GLU A 66 -20.84 0.28 -25.85
C GLU A 66 -20.69 -0.91 -24.91
N SER A 67 -19.88 -1.91 -25.31
CA SER A 67 -19.64 -3.08 -24.47
C SER A 67 -18.97 -2.71 -23.15
N CYS A 68 -18.05 -1.76 -23.13
CA CYS A 68 -17.42 -1.34 -21.88
C CYS A 68 -18.36 -0.58 -20.94
N ILE A 69 -19.22 0.29 -21.46
CA ILE A 69 -20.26 0.94 -20.64
C ILE A 69 -21.20 -0.10 -20.05
N GLU A 70 -21.60 -1.10 -20.84
CA GLU A 70 -22.42 -2.22 -20.37
C GLU A 70 -21.72 -2.99 -19.23
N ARG A 71 -20.45 -3.34 -19.41
CA ARG A 71 -19.67 -4.06 -18.37
C ARG A 71 -19.55 -3.28 -17.07
N VAL A 72 -19.30 -1.97 -17.13
CA VAL A 72 -19.23 -1.14 -15.92
C VAL A 72 -20.58 -1.12 -15.19
N LYS A 73 -21.71 -1.06 -15.92
CA LYS A 73 -23.05 -1.15 -15.34
C LYS A 73 -23.31 -2.51 -14.69
N GLU A 74 -22.94 -3.61 -15.36
CA GLU A 74 -23.07 -4.96 -14.80
C GLU A 74 -22.32 -5.09 -13.46
N ILE A 75 -21.08 -4.58 -13.40
CA ILE A 75 -20.28 -4.57 -12.17
C ILE A 75 -20.96 -3.72 -11.08
N GLN A 76 -21.50 -2.53 -11.41
CA GLN A 76 -22.23 -1.71 -10.44
C GLN A 76 -23.49 -2.43 -9.93
N ILE A 77 -24.28 -3.02 -10.83
CA ILE A 77 -25.50 -3.75 -10.51
C ILE A 77 -25.19 -4.93 -9.60
N PHE A 78 -24.17 -5.72 -9.90
CA PHE A 78 -23.74 -6.82 -9.06
C PHE A 78 -23.34 -6.36 -7.65
N HIS A 79 -22.49 -5.33 -7.57
CA HIS A 79 -22.07 -4.78 -6.27
C HIS A 79 -23.25 -4.24 -5.45
N GLN A 80 -24.16 -3.47 -6.04
CA GLN A 80 -25.27 -2.87 -5.30
C GLN A 80 -26.39 -3.87 -5.00
N ASN A 81 -26.84 -4.64 -6.00
CA ASN A 81 -28.03 -5.48 -5.86
C ASN A 81 -27.70 -6.86 -5.28
N THR A 82 -26.55 -7.45 -5.64
CA THR A 82 -26.18 -8.79 -5.20
C THR A 82 -25.35 -8.76 -3.91
N GLN A 83 -24.36 -7.87 -3.82
CA GLN A 83 -23.50 -7.77 -2.64
C GLN A 83 -23.99 -6.76 -1.59
N GLY A 84 -25.00 -5.94 -1.91
CA GLY A 84 -25.55 -4.94 -1.00
C GLY A 84 -24.60 -3.77 -0.72
N TRP A 85 -23.60 -3.55 -1.58
CA TRP A 85 -22.66 -2.44 -1.43
C TRP A 85 -23.31 -1.11 -1.77
N VAL A 86 -22.77 -0.03 -1.22
CA VAL A 86 -23.33 1.31 -1.43
C VAL A 86 -23.23 1.78 -2.89
N ASP A 87 -22.23 1.28 -3.61
CA ASP A 87 -21.93 1.60 -5.01
C ASP A 87 -20.91 0.58 -5.55
N ILE A 88 -20.55 0.69 -6.83
CA ILE A 88 -19.44 -0.03 -7.45
C ILE A 88 -18.18 -0.01 -6.56
N GLY A 89 -17.54 -1.16 -6.34
CA GLY A 89 -16.49 -1.31 -5.33
C GLY A 89 -15.19 -0.56 -5.60
N TYR A 90 -14.92 -0.18 -6.85
CA TYR A 90 -13.64 0.42 -7.28
C TYR A 90 -13.71 1.94 -7.38
N HIS A 91 -12.56 2.60 -7.28
CA HIS A 91 -12.47 4.04 -7.54
C HIS A 91 -12.57 4.31 -9.05
N PHE A 92 -11.85 3.52 -9.86
CA PHE A 92 -11.82 3.61 -11.32
C PHE A 92 -11.77 2.23 -11.97
N LEU A 93 -12.25 2.15 -13.20
CA LEU A 93 -12.19 0.95 -14.04
C LEU A 93 -11.53 1.27 -15.38
N VAL A 94 -10.90 0.29 -16.01
CA VAL A 94 -10.22 0.45 -17.31
C VAL A 94 -10.66 -0.66 -18.25
N GLY A 95 -11.16 -0.29 -19.42
CA GLY A 95 -11.54 -1.22 -20.48
C GLY A 95 -10.41 -1.47 -21.47
N GLU A 96 -10.48 -2.58 -22.22
CA GLU A 96 -9.54 -2.88 -23.31
C GLU A 96 -9.68 -1.89 -24.49
N ASN A 97 -10.76 -1.08 -24.51
CA ASN A 97 -10.89 0.07 -25.41
C ASN A 97 -9.94 1.24 -25.07
N GLY A 98 -9.19 1.17 -23.96
CA GLY A 98 -8.24 2.21 -23.54
C GLY A 98 -8.88 3.42 -22.87
N LYS A 99 -10.08 3.27 -22.31
CA LYS A 99 -10.79 4.33 -21.58
C LYS A 99 -10.83 4.05 -20.08
N VAL A 100 -10.87 5.12 -19.30
CA VAL A 100 -10.99 5.06 -17.83
C VAL A 100 -12.40 5.46 -17.46
N TYR A 101 -13.08 4.62 -16.69
CA TYR A 101 -14.45 4.82 -16.24
C TYR A 101 -14.46 5.20 -14.75
N GLU A 102 -15.15 6.28 -14.43
CA GLU A 102 -15.29 6.76 -13.07
C GLU A 102 -16.19 5.83 -12.26
N GLY A 103 -15.61 5.14 -11.28
CA GLY A 103 -16.37 4.43 -10.25
C GLY A 103 -16.74 5.40 -9.13
N ARG A 104 -16.21 5.16 -7.94
CA ARG A 104 -16.40 6.07 -6.79
C ARG A 104 -15.62 7.39 -6.89
N GLY A 105 -14.70 7.51 -7.86
CA GLY A 105 -13.95 8.74 -8.09
C GLY A 105 -12.83 8.95 -7.09
N TRP A 106 -12.27 10.16 -7.05
CA TRP A 106 -11.08 10.47 -6.23
C TRP A 106 -11.37 10.79 -4.76
N ASP A 107 -12.62 11.12 -4.43
CA ASP A 107 -12.94 11.72 -3.13
C ASP A 107 -13.68 10.79 -2.17
N ARG A 108 -14.15 9.64 -2.65
CA ARG A 108 -15.05 8.74 -1.92
C ARG A 108 -14.36 7.43 -1.59
N GLN A 109 -14.53 6.95 -0.37
CA GLN A 109 -13.98 5.69 0.11
C GLN A 109 -14.55 4.51 -0.70
N ALA A 110 -13.70 3.57 -1.09
CA ALA A 110 -14.07 2.41 -1.88
C ALA A 110 -14.37 1.15 -1.06
N ALA A 111 -14.65 0.04 -1.76
CA ALA A 111 -14.93 -1.27 -1.15
C ALA A 111 -14.16 -2.40 -1.86
N HIS A 112 -12.98 -2.10 -2.42
CA HIS A 112 -12.24 -3.03 -3.27
C HIS A 112 -11.27 -3.94 -2.51
N SER A 113 -10.72 -3.51 -1.37
CA SER A 113 -9.74 -4.31 -0.61
C SER A 113 -9.83 -3.98 0.87
N PRO A 114 -10.26 -4.95 1.72
CA PRO A 114 -10.26 -4.80 3.17
C PRO A 114 -8.92 -4.27 3.71
N GLY A 115 -8.97 -3.23 4.55
CA GLY A 115 -7.77 -2.58 5.09
C GLY A 115 -7.12 -1.53 4.18
N TRP A 116 -7.52 -1.44 2.91
CA TRP A 116 -6.95 -0.50 1.92
C TRP A 116 -7.96 0.53 1.39
N ASN A 117 -9.25 0.32 1.65
CA ASN A 117 -10.36 1.12 1.10
C ASN A 117 -10.29 2.64 1.37
N ASN A 118 -9.58 3.08 2.42
CA ASN A 118 -9.37 4.49 2.75
C ASN A 118 -7.97 5.01 2.35
N ASP A 119 -7.10 4.12 1.90
CA ASP A 119 -5.65 4.32 1.93
C ASP A 119 -4.96 4.05 0.58
N ALA A 120 -5.70 3.44 -0.36
CA ALA A 120 -5.27 3.26 -1.73
C ALA A 120 -6.42 3.50 -2.69
N TYR A 121 -6.09 3.98 -3.88
CA TYR A 121 -7.02 3.95 -5.00
C TYR A 121 -7.13 2.55 -5.58
N GLY A 122 -8.34 2.16 -5.96
CA GLY A 122 -8.66 0.86 -6.52
C GLY A 122 -8.91 1.01 -8.00
N ILE A 123 -8.05 0.45 -8.83
CA ILE A 123 -8.18 0.45 -10.28
C ILE A 123 -8.49 -0.98 -10.72
N CYS A 124 -9.61 -1.19 -11.40
CA CYS A 124 -10.01 -2.50 -11.89
C CYS A 124 -9.94 -2.56 -13.42
N PHE A 125 -9.14 -3.46 -13.97
CA PHE A 125 -9.20 -3.80 -15.39
C PHE A 125 -10.42 -4.70 -15.65
N ILE A 126 -11.28 -4.30 -16.58
CA ILE A 126 -12.50 -5.04 -16.90
C ILE A 126 -12.11 -6.32 -17.65
N GLY A 127 -12.39 -7.48 -17.06
CA GLY A 127 -12.09 -8.79 -17.63
C GLY A 127 -11.33 -9.75 -16.72
N ASN A 128 -10.87 -10.85 -17.31
CA ASN A 128 -10.10 -11.89 -16.64
C ASN A 128 -8.65 -11.91 -17.13
N PHE A 129 -7.71 -11.64 -16.23
CA PHE A 129 -6.27 -11.54 -16.53
C PHE A 129 -5.45 -12.55 -15.71
N ASN A 130 -6.03 -13.70 -15.38
CA ASN A 130 -5.31 -14.79 -14.69
C ASN A 130 -4.19 -15.40 -15.54
N ILE A 131 -4.34 -15.37 -16.87
CA ILE A 131 -3.40 -16.02 -17.82
C ILE A 131 -2.93 -15.09 -18.96
N SER A 132 -3.43 -13.87 -19.02
CA SER A 132 -3.07 -12.86 -20.03
C SER A 132 -3.00 -11.49 -19.37
N SER A 133 -2.26 -10.56 -19.99
CA SER A 133 -2.21 -9.16 -19.56
C SER A 133 -3.28 -8.32 -20.25
N PRO A 134 -3.72 -7.20 -19.65
CA PRO A 134 -4.47 -6.18 -20.36
C PRO A 134 -3.71 -5.69 -21.60
N ASN A 135 -4.42 -5.26 -22.63
CA ASN A 135 -3.76 -4.74 -23.82
C ASN A 135 -3.03 -3.41 -23.56
N GLU A 136 -2.20 -3.03 -24.53
CA GLU A 136 -1.39 -1.81 -24.45
C GLU A 136 -2.23 -0.54 -24.27
N LYS A 137 -3.42 -0.46 -24.87
CA LYS A 137 -4.31 0.70 -24.73
C LYS A 137 -4.80 0.85 -23.28
N ALA A 138 -5.22 -0.24 -22.66
CA ALA A 138 -5.67 -0.26 -21.26
C ALA A 138 -4.53 0.10 -20.32
N LEU A 139 -3.34 -0.50 -20.51
CA LEU A 139 -2.16 -0.20 -19.69
C LEU A 139 -1.73 1.26 -19.83
N LYS A 140 -1.73 1.81 -21.05
CA LYS A 140 -1.43 3.22 -21.32
C LYS A 140 -2.45 4.14 -20.64
N ALA A 141 -3.74 3.82 -20.74
CA ALA A 141 -4.80 4.59 -20.11
C ALA A 141 -4.64 4.64 -18.58
N ALA A 142 -4.36 3.50 -17.94
CA ALA A 142 -4.08 3.44 -16.52
C ALA A 142 -2.84 4.26 -16.13
N HIS A 143 -1.77 4.19 -16.92
CA HIS A 143 -0.54 4.94 -16.67
C HIS A 143 -0.75 6.46 -16.78
N SER A 144 -1.40 6.93 -17.86
CA SER A 144 -1.74 8.35 -18.02
C SER A 144 -2.68 8.83 -16.90
N TRP A 145 -3.64 7.99 -16.49
CA TRP A 145 -4.52 8.26 -15.35
C TRP A 145 -3.79 8.49 -14.04
N ILE A 146 -2.83 7.61 -13.72
CA ILE A 146 -2.00 7.77 -12.52
C ILE A 146 -1.23 9.09 -12.59
N LYS A 147 -0.61 9.41 -13.73
CA LYS A 147 0.11 10.69 -13.92
C LYS A 147 -0.80 11.90 -13.73
N CYS A 148 -2.01 11.89 -14.29
CA CYS A 148 -2.98 12.96 -14.07
C CYS A 148 -3.39 13.07 -12.58
N GLY A 149 -3.51 11.95 -11.87
CA GLY A 149 -3.73 11.94 -10.41
C GLY A 149 -2.61 12.66 -9.64
N ILE A 150 -1.35 12.50 -10.07
CA ILE A 150 -0.20 13.20 -9.49
C ILE A 150 -0.24 14.70 -9.83
N GLU A 151 -0.47 15.06 -11.09
CA GLU A 151 -0.59 16.46 -11.54
C GLU A 151 -1.68 17.21 -10.76
N ARG A 152 -2.81 16.53 -10.52
CA ARG A 152 -3.96 17.07 -9.79
C ARG A 152 -3.86 16.92 -8.27
N ARG A 153 -2.74 16.39 -7.74
CA ARG A 153 -2.46 16.21 -6.31
C ARG A 153 -3.42 15.27 -5.58
N TYR A 154 -4.09 14.37 -6.29
CA TYR A 154 -4.83 13.26 -5.67
C TYR A 154 -3.88 12.16 -5.18
N VAL A 155 -2.70 12.07 -5.81
CA VAL A 155 -1.71 11.01 -5.65
C VAL A 155 -0.35 11.65 -5.34
N THR A 156 0.43 11.07 -4.44
CA THR A 156 1.80 11.53 -4.17
C THR A 156 2.76 11.13 -5.30
N LYS A 157 3.93 11.79 -5.40
CA LYS A 157 4.90 11.52 -6.48
C LYS A 157 5.61 10.17 -6.31
N ASP A 158 5.75 9.72 -5.09
CA ASP A 158 6.37 8.48 -4.61
C ASP A 158 5.36 7.34 -4.42
N PHE A 159 4.39 7.24 -5.33
CA PHE A 159 3.32 6.25 -5.21
C PHE A 159 3.81 4.82 -5.46
N TYR A 160 3.07 3.87 -4.90
CA TYR A 160 3.29 2.43 -5.04
C TYR A 160 2.10 1.79 -5.75
N VAL A 161 2.38 0.76 -6.54
CA VAL A 161 1.37 -0.06 -7.21
C VAL A 161 1.48 -1.48 -6.70
N ILE A 162 0.37 -2.02 -6.19
CA ILE A 162 0.28 -3.39 -5.70
C ILE A 162 -0.93 -4.07 -6.30
N THR A 163 -0.90 -5.39 -6.37
CA THR A 163 -2.07 -6.19 -6.79
C THR A 163 -3.02 -6.43 -5.62
N HIS A 164 -4.29 -6.71 -5.92
CA HIS A 164 -5.24 -7.14 -4.91
C HIS A 164 -4.70 -8.31 -4.08
N ARG A 165 -4.06 -9.29 -4.74
CA ARG A 165 -3.45 -10.45 -4.07
C ARG A 165 -2.36 -10.05 -3.06
N GLN A 166 -1.51 -9.07 -3.38
CA GLN A 166 -0.51 -8.55 -2.44
C GLN A 166 -1.17 -7.83 -1.26
N SER A 167 -2.24 -7.08 -1.50
CA SER A 167 -2.97 -6.35 -0.44
C SER A 167 -3.65 -7.27 0.59
N GLN A 168 -3.98 -8.52 0.20
CA GLN A 168 -4.57 -9.53 1.08
C GLN A 168 -3.54 -10.33 1.89
N ARG A 169 -2.23 -10.19 1.60
CA ARG A 169 -1.21 -10.94 2.34
C ARG A 169 -1.05 -10.39 3.76
N PRO A 170 -1.03 -11.24 4.80
CA PRO A 170 -0.67 -10.83 6.14
C PRO A 170 0.69 -10.09 6.14
N GLY A 171 0.73 -8.87 6.65
CA GLY A 171 1.94 -8.05 6.77
C GLY A 171 2.20 -7.04 5.65
N TYR A 172 1.35 -6.96 4.61
CA TYR A 172 1.40 -5.84 3.67
C TYR A 172 0.70 -4.62 4.30
N THR A 173 1.43 -3.51 4.50
CA THR A 173 0.93 -2.33 5.24
C THR A 173 0.94 -1.06 4.40
N THR A 174 -0.06 -0.21 4.59
CA THR A 174 -0.17 1.17 4.04
C THR A 174 0.70 2.17 4.80
N CYS A 175 1.48 1.71 5.80
CA CYS A 175 2.40 2.53 6.59
C CYS A 175 3.61 3.01 5.79
N HIS A 176 3.38 3.93 4.87
CA HIS A 176 4.40 4.70 4.15
C HIS A 176 4.11 6.22 4.30
N SER A 177 3.36 6.63 5.33
CA SER A 177 2.94 8.03 5.49
C SER A 177 4.15 8.94 5.74
N ALA A 178 4.49 9.74 4.72
CA ALA A 178 4.66 11.19 4.75
C ALA A 178 5.60 11.85 5.77
N SER A 179 6.39 11.10 6.53
CA SER A 179 7.63 11.57 7.12
C SER A 179 8.73 10.63 6.64
N ASP A 180 9.57 11.13 5.74
CA ASP A 180 10.87 10.54 5.41
C ASP A 180 11.48 9.92 6.69
N GLU A 181 11.84 8.63 6.67
CA GLU A 181 12.81 7.95 7.57
C GLU A 181 12.52 6.45 7.86
N ILE A 182 11.62 5.74 7.16
CA ILE A 182 11.61 4.26 7.22
C ILE A 182 11.66 3.63 5.83
N SER A 183 12.78 2.96 5.53
CA SER A 183 12.83 1.90 4.52
C SER A 183 12.25 0.63 5.15
N PHE A 184 11.04 0.23 4.73
CA PHE A 184 10.42 -0.98 5.23
C PHE A 184 10.77 -2.18 4.34
N VAL A 185 11.61 -3.08 4.85
CA VAL A 185 11.88 -4.36 4.18
C VAL A 185 10.83 -5.38 4.63
N THR A 186 9.86 -5.63 3.76
CA THR A 186 8.79 -6.61 4.01
C THR A 186 9.34 -8.02 4.18
N ARG A 187 8.55 -8.95 4.74
CA ARG A 187 8.88 -10.40 4.76
C ARG A 187 9.29 -10.94 3.39
N ILE A 188 8.62 -10.49 2.33
CA ILE A 188 8.98 -10.86 0.96
C ILE A 188 10.32 -10.23 0.59
N GLY A 189 10.52 -8.96 0.93
CA GLY A 189 11.73 -8.20 0.63
C GLY A 189 13.00 -8.80 1.24
N TRP A 190 12.94 -9.31 2.46
CA TRP A 190 14.07 -10.01 3.07
C TRP A 190 14.05 -11.52 2.84
N GLY A 191 13.11 -12.07 2.05
CA GLY A 191 13.09 -13.51 1.73
C GLY A 191 12.79 -14.41 2.93
N ALA A 192 11.84 -13.99 3.78
CA ALA A 192 11.38 -14.75 4.93
C ALA A 192 10.87 -16.14 4.52
N ARG A 193 11.20 -17.14 5.34
CA ARG A 193 10.55 -18.44 5.29
C ARG A 193 9.09 -18.32 5.74
N GLU A 194 8.27 -19.23 5.24
CA GLU A 194 6.91 -19.40 5.74
C GLU A 194 6.95 -19.88 7.21
N PRO A 195 6.05 -19.37 8.06
CA PRO A 195 5.92 -19.86 9.43
C PRO A 195 5.37 -21.29 9.41
N THR A 196 5.76 -22.12 10.39
CA THR A 196 5.29 -23.52 10.46
C THR A 196 3.83 -23.63 10.92
N SER A 197 3.27 -22.56 11.50
CA SER A 197 1.85 -22.38 11.79
C SER A 197 1.50 -20.89 11.85
N ILE A 198 0.22 -20.54 11.67
CA ILE A 198 -0.24 -19.16 11.75
C ILE A 198 -0.81 -18.91 13.15
N THR A 199 -0.21 -17.99 13.88
CA THR A 199 -0.78 -17.46 15.14
C THR A 199 -1.32 -16.05 14.87
N ASN A 200 -2.63 -15.86 15.03
CA ASN A 200 -3.23 -14.53 14.90
C ASN A 200 -3.01 -13.73 16.19
N LEU A 201 -2.70 -12.44 16.05
CA LEU A 201 -2.70 -11.51 17.17
C LEU A 201 -4.11 -11.44 17.79
N THR A 202 -4.21 -11.73 19.09
CA THR A 202 -5.48 -11.80 19.82
C THR A 202 -5.91 -10.45 20.39
N SER A 203 -4.98 -9.52 20.60
CA SER A 203 -5.24 -8.16 21.11
C SER A 203 -4.99 -7.11 20.04
N LYS A 204 -6.06 -6.48 19.53
CA LYS A 204 -5.99 -5.30 18.65
C LYS A 204 -7.01 -4.26 19.12
N PRO A 205 -6.68 -2.96 19.16
CA PRO A 205 -5.36 -2.37 18.92
C PRO A 205 -4.32 -2.74 20.01
N LEU A 206 -3.03 -2.70 19.65
CA LEU A 206 -1.94 -3.01 20.56
C LEU A 206 -1.79 -1.91 21.62
N SER A 207 -1.79 -2.28 22.90
CA SER A 207 -1.58 -1.35 24.02
C SER A 207 -0.16 -1.39 24.59
N PHE A 208 0.69 -2.31 24.13
CA PHE A 208 2.09 -2.35 24.53
C PHE A 208 3.00 -3.01 23.49
N PHE A 209 4.30 -2.73 23.60
CA PHE A 209 5.36 -3.42 22.88
C PHE A 209 6.42 -3.95 23.83
N VAL A 210 6.94 -5.15 23.55
CA VAL A 210 8.14 -5.64 24.20
C VAL A 210 9.36 -5.41 23.30
N VAL A 211 10.25 -4.53 23.75
CA VAL A 211 11.51 -4.24 23.06
C VAL A 211 12.58 -5.21 23.53
N HIS A 212 13.19 -5.90 22.58
CA HIS A 212 14.32 -6.79 22.80
C HIS A 212 15.40 -6.57 21.75
N HIS A 213 16.51 -7.29 21.91
CA HIS A 213 17.59 -7.31 20.92
C HIS A 213 18.07 -8.73 20.68
N ALA A 214 18.70 -8.95 19.53
CA ALA A 214 19.38 -10.22 19.23
C ALA A 214 20.74 -10.26 19.92
N GLU A 215 21.07 -11.34 20.64
CA GLU A 215 22.44 -11.50 21.18
C GLU A 215 23.43 -11.82 20.05
N ASP A 216 22.99 -12.65 19.11
CA ASP A 216 23.64 -13.02 17.85
C ASP A 216 22.52 -13.03 16.78
N PRO A 217 22.71 -12.45 15.59
CA PRO A 217 23.95 -11.99 14.97
C PRO A 217 24.36 -10.54 15.34
N PRO A 218 25.60 -10.09 15.02
CA PRO A 218 26.03 -8.72 15.30
C PRO A 218 25.19 -7.67 14.59
N SER A 219 25.29 -6.41 15.07
CA SER A 219 24.61 -5.27 14.46
C SER A 219 24.91 -5.13 12.97
N CYS A 220 23.93 -4.64 12.23
CA CYS A 220 24.01 -4.36 10.80
C CYS A 220 23.80 -2.86 10.52
N TYR A 221 24.24 -2.38 9.36
CA TYR A 221 24.25 -0.94 9.05
C TYR A 221 23.79 -0.60 7.63
N ASP A 222 23.54 -1.60 6.80
CA ASP A 222 23.09 -1.50 5.41
C ASP A 222 22.03 -2.58 5.13
N ASP A 223 21.28 -2.39 4.05
CA ASP A 223 20.13 -3.25 3.74
C ASP A 223 20.54 -4.72 3.53
N GLU A 224 21.63 -4.97 2.83
CA GLU A 224 22.10 -6.32 2.51
C GLU A 224 22.49 -7.08 3.78
N SER A 225 23.33 -6.45 4.61
CA SER A 225 23.73 -7.06 5.88
C SER A 225 22.54 -7.22 6.83
N CYS A 226 21.65 -6.25 6.94
CA CYS A 226 20.47 -6.39 7.80
C CYS A 226 19.51 -7.48 7.32
N ILE A 227 19.34 -7.65 6.00
CA ILE A 227 18.54 -8.72 5.41
C ILE A 227 19.14 -10.10 5.71
N GLU A 228 20.45 -10.27 5.60
CA GLU A 228 21.09 -11.53 5.98
C GLU A 228 20.91 -11.84 7.46
N ARG A 229 21.09 -10.83 8.33
CA ARG A 229 21.02 -10.99 9.78
C ARG A 229 19.62 -11.39 10.24
N VAL A 230 18.56 -10.78 9.70
CA VAL A 230 17.19 -11.19 10.04
C VAL A 230 16.86 -12.61 9.55
N LYS A 231 17.42 -13.06 8.41
CA LYS A 231 17.31 -14.46 7.97
C LYS A 231 18.00 -15.40 8.94
N GLU A 232 19.22 -15.09 9.39
CA GLU A 232 19.96 -15.91 10.37
C GLU A 232 19.14 -16.11 11.65
N ILE A 233 18.56 -15.03 12.17
CA ILE A 233 17.68 -15.09 13.35
C ILE A 233 16.47 -16.01 13.10
N GLN A 234 15.77 -15.85 11.97
CA GLN A 234 14.62 -16.70 11.64
C GLN A 234 15.02 -18.17 11.50
N ILE A 235 16.16 -18.44 10.84
CA ILE A 235 16.69 -19.79 10.64
C ILE A 235 17.00 -20.44 11.99
N PHE A 236 17.68 -19.73 12.89
CA PHE A 236 17.99 -20.23 14.22
C PHE A 236 16.72 -20.54 15.03
N HIS A 237 15.74 -19.63 15.02
CA HIS A 237 14.47 -19.84 15.72
C HIS A 237 13.71 -21.06 15.17
N GLN A 238 13.56 -21.19 13.85
CA GLN A 238 12.82 -22.32 13.28
C GLN A 238 13.59 -23.64 13.37
N ASN A 239 14.86 -23.66 12.96
CA ASN A 239 15.63 -24.91 12.80
C ASN A 239 16.25 -25.38 14.11
N THR A 240 16.70 -24.47 14.97
CA THR A 240 17.42 -24.83 16.20
C THR A 240 16.50 -24.81 17.41
N GLN A 241 15.64 -23.79 17.53
CA GLN A 241 14.74 -23.66 18.67
C GLN A 241 13.37 -24.34 18.46
N GLY A 242 13.05 -24.76 17.22
CA GLY A 242 11.76 -25.36 16.88
C GLY A 242 10.59 -24.39 17.00
N TRP A 243 10.85 -23.08 16.93
CA TRP A 243 9.82 -22.05 17.02
C TRP A 243 9.02 -21.97 15.72
N VAL A 244 7.79 -21.47 15.85
CA VAL A 244 6.87 -21.33 14.71
C VAL A 244 7.44 -20.42 13.62
N ASP A 245 8.08 -19.34 14.05
CA ASP A 245 8.70 -18.33 13.20
C ASP A 245 9.77 -17.56 14.00
N ILE A 246 10.25 -16.45 13.46
CA ILE A 246 10.99 -15.43 14.19
C ILE A 246 10.13 -14.84 15.32
N GLY A 247 10.58 -14.91 16.57
CA GLY A 247 9.80 -14.46 17.71
C GLY A 247 10.55 -14.56 19.03
N TYR A 248 9.83 -14.51 20.15
CA TYR A 248 10.39 -14.71 21.49
C TYR A 248 9.51 -15.66 22.32
N ARG A 249 10.14 -16.64 22.99
CA ARG A 249 9.47 -17.79 23.65
C ARG A 249 8.43 -17.44 24.71
N PHE A 250 8.60 -16.32 25.43
CA PHE A 250 7.76 -16.03 26.59
C PHE A 250 6.49 -15.23 26.26
N LEU A 251 6.32 -14.83 25.00
CA LEU A 251 5.22 -14.00 24.54
C LEU A 251 4.71 -14.47 23.17
N VAL A 252 4.43 -15.78 23.07
CA VAL A 252 3.80 -16.34 21.87
C VAL A 252 2.44 -15.68 21.69
N GLY A 253 2.32 -14.79 20.71
CA GLY A 253 1.11 -14.01 20.44
C GLY A 253 1.14 -12.56 20.93
N GLU A 254 2.26 -12.05 21.46
CA GLU A 254 2.39 -10.63 21.82
C GLU A 254 3.37 -9.86 20.93
N ASN A 255 3.26 -8.53 21.00
CA ASN A 255 3.86 -7.61 20.04
C ASN A 255 5.26 -7.21 20.47
N GLY A 256 6.25 -7.44 19.62
CA GLY A 256 7.64 -7.13 19.93
C GLY A 256 8.37 -6.38 18.81
N ILE A 257 9.30 -5.52 19.21
CA ILE A 257 10.29 -4.89 18.32
C ILE A 257 11.66 -5.42 18.71
N CYS A 258 12.39 -5.98 17.73
CA CYS A 258 13.74 -6.48 17.92
C CYS A 258 14.75 -5.55 17.26
N PHE A 259 15.76 -5.12 18.01
CA PHE A 259 16.97 -4.54 17.42
C PHE A 259 17.99 -5.64 17.10
N ILE A 260 18.50 -5.66 15.86
CA ILE A 260 19.55 -6.61 15.46
C ILE A 260 20.88 -6.16 16.08
N GLY A 261 21.52 -7.05 16.86
CA GLY A 261 22.79 -6.81 17.53
C GLY A 261 22.70 -6.74 19.06
N ASN A 262 23.86 -6.90 19.70
CA ASN A 262 23.96 -6.97 21.16
C ASN A 262 23.98 -5.59 21.80
N PHE A 263 22.94 -5.28 22.59
CA PHE A 263 22.76 -4.00 23.29
C PHE A 263 22.74 -4.17 24.82
N ASN A 264 23.45 -5.17 25.35
CA ASN A 264 23.55 -5.38 26.80
C ASN A 264 24.22 -4.21 27.54
N THR A 265 25.13 -3.50 26.87
CA THR A 265 25.94 -2.42 27.45
C THR A 265 25.88 -1.11 26.66
N SER A 266 25.10 -1.07 25.58
CA SER A 266 24.98 0.06 24.66
C SER A 266 23.53 0.21 24.17
N SER A 267 23.21 1.33 23.55
CA SER A 267 21.90 1.54 22.92
C SER A 267 21.98 1.33 21.41
N PRO A 268 20.87 0.93 20.74
CA PRO A 268 20.76 1.00 19.29
C PRO A 268 21.08 2.40 18.78
N ASN A 269 21.61 2.47 17.56
CA ASN A 269 21.91 3.76 16.95
C ASN A 269 20.63 4.57 16.68
N GLU A 270 20.80 5.88 16.47
CA GLU A 270 19.69 6.81 16.26
C GLU A 270 18.79 6.41 15.08
N LYS A 271 19.37 5.90 13.98
CA LYS A 271 18.60 5.44 12.81
C LYS A 271 17.65 4.30 13.17
N ALA A 272 18.13 3.32 13.92
CA ALA A 272 17.30 2.19 14.36
C ALA A 272 16.18 2.66 15.32
N LEU A 273 16.50 3.54 16.26
CA LEU A 273 15.51 4.10 17.19
C LEU A 273 14.43 4.92 16.46
N LYS A 274 14.82 5.73 15.47
CA LYS A 274 13.91 6.48 14.60
C LYS A 274 13.01 5.55 13.80
N ALA A 275 13.56 4.48 13.22
CA ALA A 275 12.76 3.50 12.48
C ALA A 275 11.69 2.84 13.36
N ALA A 276 12.05 2.44 14.59
CA ALA A 276 11.09 1.88 15.54
C ALA A 276 10.00 2.90 15.93
N HIS A 277 10.38 4.13 16.24
CA HIS A 277 9.45 5.20 16.60
C HIS A 277 8.47 5.51 15.46
N SER A 278 8.97 5.67 14.23
CA SER A 278 8.14 5.96 13.07
C SER A 278 7.20 4.80 12.73
N TRP A 279 7.62 3.55 12.94
CA TRP A 279 6.75 2.38 12.75
C TRP A 279 5.60 2.36 13.76
N ILE A 280 5.89 2.63 15.05
CA ILE A 280 4.87 2.76 16.10
C ILE A 280 3.91 3.91 15.79
N LYS A 281 4.43 5.08 15.41
CA LYS A 281 3.63 6.25 15.05
C LYS A 281 2.64 5.91 13.93
N CYS A 282 3.09 5.20 12.90
CA CYS A 282 2.18 4.74 11.87
C CYS A 282 1.13 3.76 12.42
N GLY A 283 1.53 2.83 13.29
CA GLY A 283 0.60 1.96 14.00
C GLY A 283 -0.51 2.73 14.73
N ILE A 284 -0.19 3.87 15.36
CA ILE A 284 -1.16 4.74 16.03
C ILE A 284 -2.07 5.45 15.03
N GLU A 285 -1.52 6.04 13.97
CA GLU A 285 -2.28 6.71 12.90
C GLU A 285 -3.31 5.77 12.27
N ARG A 286 -2.91 4.50 12.08
CA ARG A 286 -3.74 3.44 11.50
C ARG A 286 -4.67 2.76 12.52
N ARG A 287 -4.65 3.17 13.79
CA ARG A 287 -5.39 2.53 14.89
C ARG A 287 -5.07 1.04 15.09
N TYR A 288 -3.88 0.62 14.66
CA TYR A 288 -3.33 -0.70 15.04
C TYR A 288 -2.72 -0.66 16.43
N VAL A 289 -2.34 0.52 16.94
CA VAL A 289 -1.74 0.75 18.25
C VAL A 289 -2.56 1.82 18.96
N THR A 290 -2.78 1.67 20.27
CA THR A 290 -3.47 2.68 21.06
C THR A 290 -2.58 3.91 21.27
N LYS A 291 -3.19 5.09 21.50
CA LYS A 291 -2.44 6.33 21.75
C LYS A 291 -1.70 6.33 23.09
N ASP A 292 -2.19 5.52 24.03
CA ASP A 292 -1.70 5.33 25.40
C ASP A 292 -0.83 4.07 25.54
N PHE A 293 -0.24 3.60 24.44
CA PHE A 293 0.62 2.41 24.47
C PHE A 293 1.82 2.61 25.41
N TYR A 294 2.32 1.53 25.98
CA TYR A 294 3.54 1.54 26.80
C TYR A 294 4.60 0.56 26.26
N VAL A 295 5.87 0.83 26.57
CA VAL A 295 7.00 -0.01 26.14
C VAL A 295 7.55 -0.77 27.33
N ILE A 296 7.66 -2.08 27.18
CA ILE A 296 8.24 -3.00 28.16
C ILE A 296 9.61 -3.44 27.62
N THR A 297 10.66 -3.32 28.43
CA THR A 297 11.96 -3.90 28.10
C THR A 297 11.94 -5.41 28.35
N HIS A 298 12.75 -6.15 27.61
CA HIS A 298 12.97 -7.58 27.83
C HIS A 298 13.26 -7.95 29.31
N ARG A 299 14.05 -7.12 30.01
CA ARG A 299 14.32 -7.31 31.44
C ARG A 299 13.08 -7.13 32.32
N GLN A 300 12.17 -6.21 31.96
CA GLN A 300 10.91 -6.02 32.67
C GLN A 300 9.94 -7.18 32.43
N SER A 301 9.90 -7.75 31.22
CA SER A 301 9.04 -8.90 30.91
C SER A 301 9.46 -10.20 31.59
N GLN A 302 10.72 -10.31 32.06
CA GLN A 302 11.24 -11.51 32.73
C GLN A 302 11.10 -11.51 34.27
N ARG A 303 10.56 -10.45 34.88
CA ARG A 303 10.36 -10.40 36.34
C ARG A 303 9.13 -11.23 36.75
N PRO A 304 9.20 -12.03 37.83
CA PRO A 304 8.01 -12.66 38.41
C PRO A 304 7.01 -11.56 38.78
N GLY A 305 5.82 -11.56 38.17
CA GLY A 305 4.78 -10.56 38.42
C GLY A 305 4.47 -9.57 37.29
N TYR A 306 5.07 -9.72 36.10
CA TYR A 306 4.71 -8.93 34.90
C TYR A 306 3.85 -9.66 33.87
N THR A 307 3.33 -10.85 34.19
CA THR A 307 2.18 -11.42 33.49
C THR A 307 0.90 -10.95 34.16
N THR A 308 -0.10 -10.55 33.35
CA THR A 308 -1.35 -9.82 33.66
C THR A 308 -1.16 -8.31 33.77
N TRP A 309 -1.75 -7.49 32.89
CA TRP A 309 -3.15 -7.46 32.43
C TRP A 309 -3.32 -7.29 30.92
#